data_AF-A0A7H4PEI3-F1
#
_entry.id   AF-A0A7H4PEI3-F1
#
_cell.length_a   1.000
_cell.length_b   1.000
_cell.length_c   1.000
_cell.angle_alpha   90.00
_cell.angle_beta   90.00
_cell.angle_gamma   90.00
#
_symmetry.space_group_name_H-M   'P 1'
#
loop_
_entity.id
_entity.type
_entity.pdbx_description
1 polymer ?
#
loop_
_entity_poly.entity_id
_entity_poly.type
_entity_poly.pdbx_seq_one_letter_code
_entity_poly.pdbx_strand_id
1 'polypeptide(L)' 'MLEVWNHISPELAVSRYASRLQDRKPGHPGEEYLPELAQLAQQAEPMRLGPVFTVDQHKPLDMASATRWIEAQNSVSP' A
#
# COMPACT_ATOMS: atom_id res chain seq x y z
N MET A 1 -1.11 -11.37 14.56
CA MET A 1 -0.60 -10.29 13.69
C MET A 1 -1.48 -10.26 12.45
N LEU A 2 -1.96 -9.08 12.03
CA LEU A 2 -2.80 -8.90 10.83
C LEU A 2 -2.04 -8.02 9.84
N GLU A 3 -2.19 -8.27 8.55
CA GLU A 3 -1.55 -7.49 7.49
C GLU A 3 -2.59 -6.84 6.58
N VAL A 4 -2.45 -5.52 6.35
CA VAL A 4 -3.24 -4.78 5.37
C VAL A 4 -2.31 -4.42 4.21
N TRP A 5 -2.50 -5.11 3.09
CA TRP A 5 -1.66 -4.95 1.90
C TRP A 5 -2.27 -3.95 0.93
N ASN A 6 -1.56 -2.86 0.64
CA ASN A 6 -1.97 -1.87 -0.36
C ASN A 6 -1.45 -2.29 -1.74
N HIS A 7 -2.26 -3.07 -2.46
CA HIS A 7 -1.92 -3.48 -3.81
C HIS A 7 -2.08 -2.30 -4.78
N ILE A 8 -0.99 -1.93 -5.44
CA ILE A 8 -0.90 -0.79 -6.35
C ILE A 8 -0.03 -1.18 -7.55
N SER A 9 -0.38 -0.69 -8.75
CA SER A 9 0.47 -0.90 -9.93
C SER A 9 1.70 0.00 -9.89
N PRO A 10 2.82 -0.40 -10.53
CA PRO A 10 4.01 0.44 -10.67
C PRO A 10 3.69 1.83 -11.22
N GLU A 11 2.85 1.90 -12.25
CA GLU A 11 2.49 3.14 -12.94
C GLU A 11 1.73 4.08 -12.00
N LEU A 12 0.78 3.55 -11.24
CA LEU A 12 0.01 4.34 -10.28
C LEU A 12 0.85 4.78 -9.08
N ALA A 13 1.79 3.95 -8.63
CA ALA A 13 2.72 4.30 -7.56
C ALA A 13 3.65 5.46 -7.98
N VAL A 14 4.26 5.36 -9.16
CA VAL A 14 5.11 6.41 -9.74
C VAL A 14 4.32 7.71 -9.94
N SER A 15 3.13 7.63 -10.54
CA SER A 15 2.30 8.81 -10.80
C SER A 15 1.94 9.56 -9.51
N ARG A 16 1.52 8.81 -8.47
CA ARG A 16 1.18 9.41 -7.15
C ARG A 16 2.42 9.92 -6.40
N TYR A 17 3.58 9.31 -6.61
CA TYR A 17 4.83 9.80 -6.04
C TYR A 17 5.25 11.11 -6.70
N ALA A 18 5.26 11.14 -8.04
CA ALA A 18 5.65 12.30 -8.83
C ALA A 18 4.78 13.53 -8.51
N SER A 19 3.46 13.34 -8.36
CA SER A 19 2.54 14.45 -8.06
C SER A 19 2.76 15.10 -6.69
N ARG A 20 3.48 14.42 -5.79
CA ARG A 20 3.77 14.89 -4.42
C ARG A 20 5.20 15.40 -4.26
N LEU A 21 6.03 15.38 -5.31
CA LEU A 21 7.44 15.78 -5.22
C LEU A 21 7.62 17.19 -4.63
N GLN A 22 6.75 18.12 -5.03
CA GLN A 22 6.74 19.51 -4.52
C GLN A 22 6.42 19.62 -3.02
N ASP A 23 5.75 18.63 -2.44
CA ASP A 23 5.32 18.61 -1.03
C ASP A 23 6.29 17.81 -0.14
N ARG A 24 7.38 17.26 -0.71
CA ARG A 24 8.31 16.40 0.04
C ARG A 24 9.26 17.21 0.91
N LYS A 25 9.36 16.80 2.17
CA LYS A 25 10.36 17.32 3.11
C LYS A 25 11.80 16.97 2.67
N PRO A 26 12.79 17.80 3.05
CA PRO A 26 14.20 17.48 2.83
C PRO A 26 14.57 16.09 3.37
N GLY A 27 15.43 15.37 2.64
CA GLY A 27 15.91 14.02 2.99
C GLY A 27 15.12 12.87 2.36
N HIS A 28 14.08 13.17 1.59
CA HIS A 28 13.39 12.18 0.79
C HIS A 28 13.91 12.12 -0.66
N PRO A 29 13.96 10.93 -1.30
CA PRO A 29 14.40 10.80 -2.69
C PRO A 29 13.53 11.65 -3.65
N GLY A 30 14.18 12.30 -4.61
CA GLY A 30 13.50 13.13 -5.60
C GLY A 30 12.96 12.32 -6.78
N GLU A 31 12.90 12.96 -7.94
CA GLU A 31 12.44 12.37 -9.20
C GLU A 31 13.35 11.21 -9.66
N GLU A 32 14.64 11.26 -9.30
CA GLU A 32 15.63 10.24 -9.61
C GLU A 32 15.25 8.83 -9.09
N TYR A 33 14.35 8.75 -8.11
CA TYR A 33 13.89 7.51 -7.50
C TYR A 33 12.71 6.85 -8.24
N LEU A 34 12.03 7.56 -9.14
CA LEU A 34 10.83 7.02 -9.81
C LEU A 34 11.08 5.69 -10.56
N PRO A 35 12.21 5.48 -11.27
CA PRO A 35 12.47 4.20 -11.93
C PRO A 35 12.63 3.04 -10.94
N GLU A 36 13.35 3.28 -9.83
CA GLU A 36 13.54 2.27 -8.78
C GLU A 36 12.22 1.95 -8.08
N LEU A 37 11.40 2.97 -7.79
CA LEU A 37 10.08 2.80 -7.21
C LEU A 37 9.18 1.89 -8.08
N ALA A 38 9.21 2.05 -9.40
CA ALA A 38 8.46 1.20 -10.32
C ALA A 38 8.90 -0.28 -10.19
N GLN A 39 10.20 -0.54 -10.15
CA GLN A 39 10.75 -1.89 -10.00
C GLN A 39 10.36 -2.51 -8.65
N LEU A 40 10.44 -1.73 -7.58
CA LEU A 40 10.04 -2.18 -6.25
C LEU A 40 8.55 -2.48 -6.21
N ALA A 41 7.70 -1.59 -6.70
CA ALA A 41 6.25 -1.79 -6.75
C ALA A 41 5.85 -3.03 -7.58
N GLN A 42 6.62 -3.35 -8.63
CA GLN A 42 6.38 -4.52 -9.48
C GLN A 42 6.64 -5.84 -8.75
N GLN A 43 7.59 -5.85 -7.82
CA GLN A 43 8.03 -7.06 -7.09
C GLN A 43 7.47 -7.14 -5.67
N ALA A 44 6.88 -6.07 -5.17
CA ALA A 44 6.43 -6.01 -3.80
C ALA A 44 5.24 -6.95 -3.56
N GLU A 45 5.34 -7.73 -2.49
CA GLU A 45 4.33 -8.68 -2.05
C GLU A 45 4.10 -8.55 -0.55
N PRO A 46 2.92 -8.96 -0.03
CA PRO A 46 2.72 -9.02 1.41
C PRO A 46 3.73 -9.97 2.08
N MET A 47 4.06 -9.66 3.33
CA MET A 47 4.99 -10.47 4.13
C MET A 47 4.37 -11.82 4.54
N ARG A 48 3.04 -11.90 4.59
CA ARG A 48 2.26 -13.12 4.89
C ARG A 48 2.59 -13.73 6.26
N LEU A 49 2.86 -12.89 7.25
CA LEU A 49 3.09 -13.32 8.65
C LEU A 49 1.77 -13.61 9.42
N GLY A 50 0.63 -13.40 8.78
CA GLY A 50 -0.71 -13.66 9.30
C GLY A 50 -1.77 -13.47 8.21
N PRO A 51 -3.06 -13.41 8.55
CA PRO A 51 -4.12 -13.08 7.61
C PRO A 51 -3.83 -11.77 6.88
N VAL A 52 -4.04 -11.75 5.56
CA VAL A 52 -3.81 -10.59 4.70
C VAL A 52 -5.14 -10.07 4.15
N PHE A 53 -5.40 -8.79 4.35
CA PHE A 53 -6.46 -8.07 3.65
C PHE A 53 -5.86 -7.18 2.57
N THR A 54 -6.28 -7.39 1.33
CA THR A 54 -5.77 -6.62 0.18
C THR A 54 -6.68 -5.43 -0.12
N VAL A 55 -6.10 -4.25 -0.11
CA VAL A 55 -6.72 -3.00 -0.58
C VAL A 55 -6.24 -2.74 -2.01
N ASP A 56 -7.16 -2.76 -2.96
CA ASP A 56 -6.88 -2.41 -4.36
C ASP A 56 -6.89 -0.89 -4.55
N GLN A 57 -5.70 -0.32 -4.76
CA GLN A 57 -5.51 1.13 -4.89
C GLN A 57 -5.99 1.73 -6.22
N HIS A 58 -6.46 0.89 -7.16
CA HIS A 58 -7.15 1.33 -8.38
C HIS A 58 -8.63 1.66 -8.14
N LYS A 59 -9.16 1.33 -6.97
CA LYS A 59 -10.54 1.58 -6.58
C LYS A 59 -10.61 2.68 -5.51
N PRO A 60 -11.77 3.34 -5.36
CA PRO A 60 -12.04 4.15 -4.19
C PRO A 60 -11.78 3.34 -2.91
N LEU A 61 -11.18 4.00 -1.92
CA LEU A 61 -10.84 3.37 -0.66
C LEU A 61 -12.11 2.97 0.11
N ASP A 62 -12.28 1.68 0.34
CA ASP A 62 -13.36 1.14 1.17
C ASP A 62 -12.86 0.86 2.59
N MET A 63 -12.87 1.90 3.41
CA MET A 63 -12.48 1.81 4.82
C MET A 63 -13.42 0.90 5.61
N ALA A 64 -14.71 0.86 5.27
CA ALA A 64 -15.68 0.07 6.01
C ALA A 64 -15.43 -1.43 5.86
N SER A 65 -15.01 -1.90 4.68
CA SER A 65 -14.62 -3.30 4.49
C SER A 65 -13.33 -3.66 5.22
N ALA A 66 -12.33 -2.78 5.22
CA ALA A 66 -11.10 -3.00 5.98
C ALA A 66 -11.36 -3.09 7.50
N THR A 67 -12.14 -2.16 8.05
CA THR A 67 -12.51 -2.15 9.47
C THR A 67 -13.28 -3.41 9.86
N ARG A 68 -14.32 -3.78 9.10
CA ARG A 68 -15.10 -5.01 9.36
C ARG A 68 -14.24 -6.26 9.31
N TRP A 69 -13.28 -6.32 8.39
CA TRP A 69 -12.36 -7.46 8.34
C TRP A 69 -11.49 -7.54 9.60
N ILE A 70 -10.92 -6.42 10.04
CA ILE A 70 -10.11 -6.36 11.29
C ILE A 70 -10.94 -6.80 12.50
N GLU A 71 -12.17 -6.29 12.64
CA GLU A 71 -13.09 -6.66 13.72
C GLU A 71 -13.42 -8.16 13.71
N ALA A 72 -13.64 -8.74 12.54
CA ALA A 72 -13.88 -10.17 12.39
C ALA A 72 -12.67 -11.00 12.82
N GLN A 73 -11.44 -10.56 12.56
CA GLN A 73 -10.24 -11.25 13.04
C GLN A 73 -10.09 -11.19 14.56
N ASN A 74 -10.52 -10.09 15.20
CA ASN A 74 -10.47 -9.92 16.66
C ASN A 74 -11.61 -10.65 17.39
N SER A 75 -12.70 -10.97 16.70
CA SER A 75 -13.85 -11.71 17.25
C SER A 75 -13.64 -13.23 17.22
N VAL A 76 -12.62 -13.69 16.49
CA VAL A 76 -12.17 -15.08 16.48
C VAL A 76 -10.98 -15.22 17.43
N SER A 77 -11.26 -15.18 18.73
CA SER A 77 -10.33 -15.66 19.77
C SER A 77 -10.99 -16.85 20.49
N PRO A 78 -10.32 -18.02 20.62
CA PRO A 78 -10.70 -19.01 21.62
C PRO A 78 -10.44 -18.51 23.04
#